data_AF-A0A1G9KFH5-F1
#
_entry.id   AF-A0A1G9KFH5-F1
#
_cell.length_a   1.000
_cell.length_b   1.000
_cell.length_c   1.000
_cell.angle_alpha   90.00
_cell.angle_beta   90.00
_cell.angle_gamma   90.00
#
_symmetry.space_group_name_H-M   'P 1'
#
loop_
_entity.id
_entity.type
_entity.pdbx_description
1 polymer ?
#
loop_
_entity_poly.entity_id
_entity_poly.type
_entity_poly.pdbx_seq_one_letter_code
_entity_poly.pdbx_strand_id
1 'polypeptide(L)'
;MSSKKILAILLAAGLAGLLISCVAGNGYRPPKTHPPIYELGERRVYCVRCHGYDNEEMVYERYNHTPYFTDNHRLVTYQDEAVCAMCHEQSFCNSCHATRVELKPSLRNQTENFRRTQHRGDYLSRHRIDGRIDPTSCFRCHGNPKASQTCRPCHG
;
A
#
# COMPACT_ATOMS: atom_id res chain seq x y z
N MET A 1 38.50 -35.98 12.99
CA MET A 1 37.49 -34.96 13.36
C MET A 1 36.33 -35.67 14.03
N SER A 2 35.88 -35.27 15.24
CA SER A 2 34.86 -36.00 16.02
C SER A 2 33.50 -35.99 15.31
N SER A 3 32.74 -37.10 15.38
CA SER A 3 31.42 -37.23 14.73
C SER A 3 30.43 -36.11 15.11
N LYS A 4 30.55 -35.57 16.34
CA LYS A 4 29.77 -34.43 16.81
C LYS A 4 30.06 -33.13 16.05
N LYS A 5 31.32 -32.92 15.64
CA LYS A 5 31.71 -31.75 14.82
C LYS A 5 31.18 -31.86 13.39
N ILE A 6 31.16 -33.08 12.83
CA ILE A 6 30.61 -33.34 11.50
C ILE A 6 29.09 -33.11 11.49
N LEU A 7 28.37 -33.59 12.51
CA LEU A 7 26.92 -33.38 12.64
C LEU A 7 26.56 -31.90 12.81
N ALA A 8 27.34 -31.14 13.60
CA ALA A 8 27.13 -29.71 13.79
C ALA A 8 27.36 -28.90 12.49
N ILE A 9 28.36 -29.26 11.69
CA ILE A 9 28.63 -28.62 10.40
C ILE A 9 27.49 -28.89 9.41
N LEU A 10 26.98 -30.12 9.36
CA LEU A 10 25.86 -30.49 8.48
C LEU A 10 24.56 -29.75 8.85
N LEU A 11 24.26 -29.60 10.14
CA LEU A 11 23.10 -28.84 10.62
C LEU A 11 23.22 -27.35 10.28
N ALA A 12 24.39 -26.75 10.48
CA ALA A 12 24.64 -25.35 10.12
C ALA A 12 24.53 -25.10 8.61
N ALA A 13 25.07 -26.01 7.79
CA ALA A 13 24.94 -25.94 6.33
C ALA A 13 23.50 -26.09 5.85
N GLY A 14 22.72 -26.99 6.48
CA GLY A 14 21.29 -27.16 6.18
C GLY A 14 20.47 -25.91 6.52
N LEU A 15 20.72 -25.29 7.68
CA LEU A 15 20.07 -24.03 8.06
C LEU A 15 20.43 -22.88 7.11
N ALA A 16 21.70 -22.78 6.73
CA ALA A 16 22.15 -21.78 5.76
C ALA A 16 21.48 -22.00 4.39
N GLY A 17 21.34 -23.25 3.94
CA GLY A 17 20.63 -23.60 2.70
C GLY A 17 19.16 -23.15 2.71
N LEU A 18 18.43 -23.41 3.80
CA LEU A 18 17.04 -22.97 3.99
C LEU A 18 16.89 -21.44 3.97
N LEU A 19 17.82 -20.71 4.60
CA LEU A 19 17.82 -19.25 4.61
C LEU A 19 18.11 -18.68 3.21
N ILE A 20 19.00 -19.29 2.44
CA ILE A 20 19.31 -18.88 1.05
C ILE A 20 18.11 -19.14 0.13
N SER A 21 17.38 -20.24 0.29
CA SER A 21 16.17 -20.52 -0.50
C SER A 21 15.05 -19.49 -0.27
N CYS A 22 14.98 -18.85 0.90
CA CYS A 22 14.01 -17.78 1.17
C CYS A 22 14.39 -16.47 0.46
N VAL A 23 15.68 -16.20 0.28
CA VAL A 23 16.19 -15.01 -0.44
C VAL A 23 16.17 -15.21 -1.96
N ALA A 24 16.40 -16.43 -2.43
CA ALA A 24 16.39 -16.79 -3.85
C ALA A 24 14.98 -17.03 -4.41
N GLY A 25 13.93 -16.78 -3.63
CA GLY A 25 12.55 -16.78 -4.10
C GLY A 25 12.43 -15.80 -5.26
N ASN A 26 12.30 -16.34 -6.47
CA ASN A 26 12.26 -15.61 -7.73
C ASN A 26 10.88 -14.92 -7.86
N GLY A 27 10.64 -13.94 -6.99
CA GLY A 27 9.42 -13.15 -6.96
C GLY A 27 9.37 -12.29 -8.22
N TYR A 28 8.48 -12.63 -9.14
CA TYR A 28 8.17 -11.79 -10.28
C TYR A 28 7.82 -10.37 -9.78
N ARG A 29 8.56 -9.38 -10.28
CA ARG A 29 8.29 -7.96 -10.06
C ARG A 29 7.60 -7.41 -11.29
N PRO A 30 6.41 -6.82 -11.17
CA PRO A 30 5.76 -6.15 -12.27
C PRO A 30 6.69 -5.05 -12.85
N PRO A 31 6.67 -4.83 -14.18
CA PRO A 31 7.44 -3.76 -14.80
C PRO A 31 6.95 -2.39 -14.30
N LYS A 32 7.82 -1.37 -14.39
CA LYS A 32 7.48 -0.01 -13.94
C LYS A 32 6.37 0.64 -14.74
N THR A 33 6.20 0.24 -15.99
CA THR A 33 5.11 0.67 -16.87
C THR A 33 4.63 -0.54 -17.63
N HIS A 34 3.40 -0.51 -18.12
CA HIS A 34 2.92 -1.57 -19.00
C HIS A 34 3.81 -1.60 -20.26
N PRO A 35 4.50 -2.72 -20.56
CA PRO A 35 5.36 -2.81 -21.71
C PRO A 35 4.53 -2.75 -22.99
N PRO A 36 5.00 -2.03 -24.03
CA PRO A 36 4.33 -2.05 -25.32
C PRO A 36 4.42 -3.45 -25.95
N ILE A 37 3.39 -3.83 -26.73
CA ILE A 37 3.23 -5.20 -27.22
C ILE A 37 4.43 -5.72 -28.05
N TYR A 38 5.18 -4.82 -28.69
CA TYR A 38 6.35 -5.16 -29.49
C TYR A 38 7.61 -5.49 -28.65
N GLU A 39 7.65 -5.12 -27.37
CA GLU A 39 8.77 -5.43 -26.45
C GLU A 39 8.62 -6.80 -25.78
N LEU A 40 7.46 -7.45 -25.89
CA LEU A 40 7.11 -8.66 -25.13
C LEU A 40 7.61 -9.98 -25.74
N GLY A 41 8.18 -9.95 -26.96
CA GLY A 41 8.67 -11.14 -27.66
C GLY A 41 7.61 -12.25 -27.81
N GLU A 42 8.03 -13.48 -28.10
CA GLU A 42 7.12 -14.62 -28.27
C GLU A 42 6.61 -15.21 -26.94
N ARG A 43 7.26 -14.89 -25.81
CA ARG A 43 7.02 -15.57 -24.53
C ARG A 43 6.38 -14.64 -23.49
N ARG A 44 5.05 -14.65 -23.49
CA ARG A 44 4.13 -13.96 -22.57
C ARG A 44 4.11 -14.52 -21.13
N VAL A 45 5.19 -15.13 -20.67
CA VAL A 45 5.24 -15.95 -19.44
C VAL A 45 4.86 -15.17 -18.18
N TYR A 46 4.94 -13.84 -18.24
CA TYR A 46 4.64 -12.92 -17.16
C TYR A 46 3.29 -12.22 -17.26
N CYS A 47 2.60 -12.34 -18.41
CA CYS A 47 1.30 -11.72 -18.64
C CYS A 47 0.24 -12.37 -17.74
N VAL A 48 0.30 -13.69 -17.55
CA VAL A 48 -0.76 -14.45 -16.86
C VAL A 48 -0.95 -14.12 -15.39
N ARG A 49 0.05 -13.50 -14.75
CA ARG A 49 -0.08 -13.09 -13.34
C ARG A 49 -0.99 -11.86 -13.20
N CYS A 50 -0.96 -10.96 -14.17
CA CYS A 50 -1.87 -9.81 -14.22
C CYS A 50 -3.14 -10.12 -15.03
N HIS A 51 -3.00 -10.79 -16.17
CA HIS A 51 -4.06 -11.07 -17.16
C HIS A 51 -4.78 -12.42 -17.00
N GLY A 52 -4.39 -13.28 -16.05
CA GLY A 52 -4.92 -14.64 -15.93
C GLY A 52 -4.33 -15.63 -16.94
N TYR A 53 -4.59 -16.93 -16.75
CA TYR A 53 -4.04 -18.01 -17.59
C TYR A 53 -4.64 -18.07 -19.00
N ASP A 54 -5.79 -17.44 -19.17
CA ASP A 54 -6.56 -17.27 -20.41
C ASP A 54 -6.06 -16.10 -21.27
N ASN A 55 -5.13 -15.27 -20.76
CA ASN A 55 -4.76 -13.98 -21.37
C ASN A 55 -6.00 -13.08 -21.58
N GLU A 56 -6.96 -13.13 -20.67
CA GLU A 56 -8.09 -12.21 -20.70
C GLU A 56 -7.66 -10.77 -20.36
N GLU A 57 -8.55 -9.82 -20.67
CA GLU A 57 -8.32 -8.43 -20.32
C GLU A 57 -8.16 -8.31 -18.80
N MET A 58 -7.14 -7.57 -18.38
CA MET A 58 -6.93 -7.26 -16.98
C MET A 58 -8.20 -6.58 -16.48
N VAL A 59 -8.88 -7.15 -15.48
CA VAL A 59 -10.12 -6.57 -14.92
C VAL A 59 -9.74 -5.29 -14.17
N TYR A 60 -9.60 -4.18 -14.89
CA TYR A 60 -9.24 -2.86 -14.36
C TYR A 60 -10.24 -2.42 -13.30
N GLU A 61 -11.46 -2.94 -13.32
CA GLU A 61 -12.48 -2.76 -12.30
C GLU A 61 -12.00 -3.23 -10.90
N ARG A 62 -11.05 -4.17 -10.82
CA ARG A 62 -10.41 -4.57 -9.55
C ARG A 62 -9.56 -3.43 -8.95
N TYR A 63 -9.03 -2.54 -9.79
CA TYR A 63 -8.24 -1.38 -9.41
C TYR A 63 -9.03 -0.07 -9.55
N ASN A 64 -10.36 -0.16 -9.59
CA ASN A 64 -11.24 0.98 -9.81
C ASN A 64 -11.10 2.04 -8.70
N HIS A 65 -10.86 3.28 -9.12
CA HIS A 65 -10.87 4.49 -8.29
C HIS A 65 -12.29 4.91 -7.87
N THR A 66 -13.10 3.96 -7.41
CA THR A 66 -14.42 4.28 -6.87
C THR A 66 -14.28 5.29 -5.72
N PRO A 67 -15.34 6.03 -5.36
CA PRO A 67 -15.30 6.91 -4.20
C PRO A 67 -14.88 6.22 -2.90
N TYR A 68 -15.01 4.89 -2.81
CA TYR A 68 -14.68 4.06 -1.65
C TYR A 68 -13.23 3.56 -1.67
N PHE A 69 -12.43 3.92 -2.67
CA PHE A 69 -11.06 3.43 -2.80
C PHE A 69 -10.24 3.70 -1.53
N THR A 70 -10.36 4.88 -0.91
CA THR A 70 -9.65 5.18 0.34
C THR A 70 -10.01 4.22 1.50
N ASP A 71 -11.20 3.62 1.47
CA ASP A 71 -11.69 2.72 2.51
C ASP A 71 -11.18 1.29 2.34
N ASN A 72 -10.97 0.84 1.10
CA ASN A 72 -10.64 -0.55 0.77
C ASN A 72 -9.29 -0.75 0.06
N HIS A 73 -8.58 0.32 -0.32
CA HIS A 73 -7.33 0.22 -1.10
C HIS A 73 -6.29 -0.68 -0.42
N ARG A 74 -6.25 -0.72 0.91
CA ARG A 74 -5.36 -1.63 1.64
C ARG A 74 -5.46 -3.06 1.12
N LEU A 75 -6.67 -3.56 0.81
CA LEU A 75 -6.89 -4.96 0.40
C LEU A 75 -6.22 -5.26 -0.94
N VAL A 76 -6.29 -4.32 -1.87
CA VAL A 76 -5.68 -4.45 -3.20
C VAL A 76 -4.18 -4.12 -3.17
N THR A 77 -3.75 -3.17 -2.34
CA THR A 77 -2.32 -2.83 -2.15
C THR A 77 -1.56 -3.96 -1.46
N TYR A 78 -2.18 -4.67 -0.51
CA TYR A 78 -1.59 -5.86 0.12
C TYR A 78 -1.30 -6.98 -0.88
N GLN A 79 -2.07 -7.06 -1.97
CA GLN A 79 -1.89 -8.06 -3.01
C GLN A 79 -0.79 -7.62 -3.97
N ASP A 80 -0.88 -6.41 -4.53
CA ASP A 80 0.02 -5.96 -5.59
C ASP A 80 0.22 -4.43 -5.64
N GLU A 81 0.91 -3.85 -4.64
CA GLU A 81 1.23 -2.41 -4.61
C GLU A 81 1.98 -1.91 -5.86
N ALA A 82 2.77 -2.79 -6.49
CA ALA A 82 3.57 -2.46 -7.68
C ALA A 82 2.71 -2.10 -8.90
N VAL A 83 1.44 -2.55 -8.94
CA VAL A 83 0.49 -2.14 -10.00
C VAL A 83 0.13 -0.66 -9.86
N CYS A 84 0.00 -0.17 -8.62
CA CYS A 84 -0.28 1.25 -8.38
C CYS A 84 0.87 2.14 -8.86
N ALA A 85 2.11 1.66 -8.67
CA ALA A 85 3.34 2.35 -9.08
C ALA A 85 3.50 2.48 -10.61
N MET A 86 2.69 1.78 -11.40
CA MET A 86 2.67 1.94 -12.86
C MET A 86 2.04 3.25 -13.32
N CYS A 87 1.19 3.86 -12.49
CA CYS A 87 0.49 5.11 -12.81
C CYS A 87 0.73 6.21 -11.77
N HIS A 88 0.99 5.84 -10.51
CA HIS A 88 1.13 6.77 -9.40
C HIS A 88 2.55 6.77 -8.86
N GLU A 89 3.09 7.96 -8.60
CA GLU A 89 4.36 8.13 -7.92
C GLU A 89 4.25 7.75 -6.43
N GLN A 90 5.36 7.36 -5.80
CA GLN A 90 5.38 7.07 -4.35
C GLN A 90 4.89 8.26 -3.49
N SER A 91 5.07 9.48 -4.00
CA SER A 91 4.57 10.70 -3.38
C SER A 91 3.04 10.71 -3.21
N PHE A 92 2.29 10.01 -4.07
CA PHE A 92 0.85 9.83 -3.94
C PHE A 92 0.50 9.02 -2.68
N CYS A 93 1.17 7.89 -2.44
CA CYS A 93 0.98 7.09 -1.22
C CYS A 93 1.37 7.90 0.02
N ASN A 94 2.49 8.63 -0.08
CA ASN A 94 2.98 9.50 0.99
C ASN A 94 2.03 10.66 1.29
N SER A 95 1.12 10.99 0.39
CA SER A 95 0.14 12.06 0.58
C SER A 95 -0.78 11.83 1.78
N CYS A 96 -0.98 10.57 2.17
CA CYS A 96 -1.73 10.14 3.36
C CYS A 96 -0.89 9.36 4.38
N HIS A 97 0.11 8.58 3.92
CA HIS A 97 0.93 7.74 4.80
C HIS A 97 2.14 8.46 5.41
N ALA A 98 2.52 9.64 4.92
CA ALA A 98 3.63 10.37 5.51
C ALA A 98 3.25 10.93 6.89
N THR A 99 4.01 10.56 7.91
CA THR A 99 3.83 11.07 9.28
C THR A 99 4.40 12.48 9.47
N ARG A 100 5.20 12.96 8.50
CA ARG A 100 5.77 14.31 8.47
C ARG A 100 5.63 14.86 7.07
N VAL A 101 4.67 15.77 6.91
CA VAL A 101 4.43 16.50 5.69
C VAL A 101 4.85 17.95 5.89
N GLU A 102 5.44 18.55 4.86
CA GLU A 102 5.87 19.96 4.88
C GLU A 102 4.69 20.91 5.14
N LEU A 103 3.54 20.60 4.54
CA LEU A 103 2.29 21.32 4.73
C LEU A 103 1.24 20.41 5.36
N LYS A 104 0.48 20.96 6.32
CA LYS A 104 -0.72 20.28 6.85
C LYS A 104 -1.62 19.89 5.67
N PRO A 105 -2.19 18.67 5.61
CA PRO A 105 -2.96 18.24 4.46
C PRO A 105 -4.16 19.16 4.12
N SER A 106 -4.80 19.77 5.12
CA SER A 106 -5.85 20.78 4.92
C SER A 106 -5.36 22.06 4.23
N LEU A 107 -4.07 22.40 4.36
CA LEU A 107 -3.44 23.53 3.67
C LEU A 107 -2.95 23.15 2.26
N ARG A 108 -2.60 21.89 2.04
CA ARG A 108 -2.22 21.40 0.71
C ARG A 108 -3.45 21.24 -0.20
N ASN A 109 -4.56 20.77 0.37
CA ASN A 109 -5.76 20.36 -0.37
C ASN A 109 -6.95 21.29 -0.04
N GLN A 110 -6.71 22.62 -0.06
CA GLN A 110 -7.68 23.62 0.43
C GLN A 110 -9.00 23.62 -0.35
N THR A 111 -8.93 23.38 -1.66
CA THR A 111 -10.08 23.44 -2.59
C THR A 111 -10.66 22.07 -2.92
N GLU A 112 -10.09 20.99 -2.40
CA GLU A 112 -10.59 19.64 -2.67
C GLU A 112 -11.93 19.41 -1.97
N ASN A 113 -12.91 18.96 -2.75
CA ASN A 113 -14.28 18.73 -2.30
C ASN A 113 -14.68 17.23 -2.36
N PHE A 114 -13.70 16.33 -2.43
CA PHE A 114 -13.95 14.90 -2.44
C PHE A 114 -14.71 14.49 -1.17
N ARG A 115 -15.85 13.79 -1.35
CA ARG A 115 -16.79 13.51 -0.25
C ARG A 115 -16.15 12.74 0.92
N ARG A 116 -15.13 11.91 0.63
CA ARG A 116 -14.50 10.96 1.55
C ARG A 116 -13.05 11.28 1.94
N THR A 117 -12.48 12.40 1.47
CA THR A 117 -11.15 12.83 1.90
C THR A 117 -11.19 13.35 3.34
N GLN A 118 -10.34 12.81 4.22
CA GLN A 118 -10.38 13.14 5.66
C GLN A 118 -9.79 14.54 5.96
N HIS A 119 -8.95 15.07 5.07
CA HIS A 119 -8.24 16.33 5.26
C HIS A 119 -8.45 17.32 4.12
N ARG A 120 -9.62 17.96 4.14
CA ARG A 120 -10.02 19.06 3.26
C ARG A 120 -9.83 20.41 3.96
N GLY A 121 -9.77 21.49 3.18
CA GLY A 121 -9.53 22.85 3.70
C GLY A 121 -10.55 23.32 4.75
N ASP A 122 -11.78 22.80 4.69
CA ASP A 122 -12.91 23.21 5.53
C ASP A 122 -13.21 22.25 6.69
N TYR A 123 -12.30 21.33 7.04
CA TYR A 123 -12.57 20.21 7.97
C TYR A 123 -13.29 20.61 9.26
N LEU A 124 -12.95 21.74 9.90
CA LEU A 124 -13.60 22.18 11.14
C LEU A 124 -15.13 22.36 11.00
N SER A 125 -15.61 22.82 9.85
CA SER A 125 -17.05 22.98 9.59
C SER A 125 -17.79 21.64 9.50
N ARG A 126 -17.09 20.57 9.10
CA ARG A 126 -17.63 19.22 8.91
C ARG A 126 -17.26 18.24 10.01
N HIS A 127 -16.33 18.60 10.89
CA HIS A 127 -15.80 17.74 11.93
C HIS A 127 -16.90 17.05 12.75
N ARG A 128 -17.96 17.79 13.14
CA ARG A 128 -19.10 17.23 13.88
C ARG A 128 -19.90 16.17 13.11
N ILE A 129 -19.91 16.24 11.77
CA ILE A 129 -20.61 15.31 10.89
C ILE A 129 -19.73 14.07 10.72
N ASP A 130 -18.50 14.26 10.26
CA ASP A 130 -17.58 13.17 9.95
C ASP A 130 -17.22 12.38 11.23
N GLY A 131 -17.02 13.07 12.36
CA GLY A 131 -16.80 12.45 13.67
C GLY A 131 -18.03 11.78 14.29
N ARG A 132 -19.25 12.07 13.80
CA ARG A 132 -20.47 11.32 14.18
C ARG A 132 -20.64 10.08 13.32
N ILE A 133 -20.24 10.13 12.06
CA ILE A 133 -20.34 9.00 11.12
C ILE A 133 -19.31 7.93 11.46
N ASP A 134 -18.03 8.30 11.52
CA ASP A 134 -16.95 7.38 11.84
C ASP A 134 -15.75 8.13 12.47
N PRO A 135 -15.74 8.31 13.80
CA PRO A 135 -14.60 8.93 14.48
C PRO A 135 -13.36 8.03 14.46
N THR A 136 -13.51 6.71 14.27
CA THR A 136 -12.39 5.76 14.31
C THR A 136 -11.47 5.88 13.10
N SER A 137 -12.00 6.39 11.98
CA SER A 137 -11.21 6.73 10.79
C SER A 137 -10.05 7.69 11.11
N CYS A 138 -10.23 8.61 12.05
CA CYS A 138 -9.23 9.60 12.45
C CYS A 138 -8.15 8.99 13.36
N PHE A 139 -8.50 8.02 14.19
CA PHE A 139 -7.64 7.49 15.26
C PHE A 139 -6.46 6.69 14.71
N ARG A 140 -6.58 6.16 13.49
CA ARG A 140 -5.48 5.43 12.82
C ARG A 140 -4.25 6.31 12.61
N CYS A 141 -4.44 7.60 12.34
CA CYS A 141 -3.36 8.54 12.08
C CYS A 141 -3.11 9.47 13.27
N HIS A 142 -4.17 9.89 13.98
CA HIS A 142 -4.06 10.84 15.08
C HIS A 142 -3.98 10.19 16.46
N GLY A 143 -4.25 8.90 16.59
CA GLY A 143 -4.27 8.20 17.87
C GLY A 143 -5.51 8.49 18.71
N ASN A 144 -5.42 8.15 20.00
CA ASN A 144 -6.52 8.24 20.95
C ASN A 144 -6.94 9.70 21.20
N PRO A 145 -8.24 10.06 21.15
CA PRO A 145 -8.72 11.43 21.37
C PRO A 145 -8.29 12.09 22.69
N LYS A 146 -8.12 11.30 23.77
CA LYS A 146 -7.70 11.80 25.09
C LYS A 146 -6.22 12.15 25.18
N ALA A 147 -5.40 11.60 24.27
CA ALA A 147 -3.96 11.74 24.29
C ALA A 147 -3.42 12.47 23.05
N SER A 148 -4.17 12.52 21.96
CA SER A 148 -3.73 13.08 20.69
C SER A 148 -3.60 14.60 20.76
N GLN A 149 -2.56 15.16 20.12
CA GLN A 149 -2.36 16.61 20.08
C GLN A 149 -3.48 17.34 19.31
N THR A 150 -4.17 16.65 18.41
CA THR A 150 -5.22 17.23 17.55
C THR A 150 -6.60 17.19 18.19
N CYS A 151 -6.93 16.18 19.01
CA CYS A 151 -8.26 16.04 19.60
C CYS A 151 -8.31 16.55 21.05
N ARG A 152 -7.26 16.28 21.84
CA ARG A 152 -7.18 16.63 23.26
C ARG A 152 -7.53 18.10 23.55
N PRO A 153 -7.09 19.10 22.76
CA PRO A 153 -7.43 20.50 23.02
C PRO A 153 -8.93 20.81 23.08
N CYS A 154 -9.77 20.02 22.42
CA CYS A 154 -11.22 20.22 22.40
C CYS A 154 -12.01 19.11 23.12
N HIS A 155 -11.40 17.94 23.36
CA HIS A 155 -12.09 16.74 23.87
C HIS A 155 -11.59 16.23 25.22
N GLY A 156 -10.55 16.82 25.81
CA GLY A 156 -10.09 16.50 27.18
C GLY A 156 -9.02 15.42 27.23
#